data_AF-A0A5M8B2G0-F1
#
_entry.id   AF-A0A5M8B2G0-F1
#
_cell.length_a   1.000
_cell.length_b   1.000
_cell.length_c   1.000
_cell.angle_alpha   90.00
_cell.angle_beta   90.00
_cell.angle_gamma   90.00
#
_symmetry.space_group_name_H-M   'P 1'
#
loop_
_entity.id
_entity.type
_entity.pdbx_description
1 polymer ?
#
loop_
_entity_poly.entity_id
_entity_poly.type
_entity_poly.pdbx_seq_one_letter_code
_entity_poly.pdbx_strand_id
1 'polypeptide(L)'
;MLVLRDGADGMEVLLVRRPERQDDRSSGAYVFPGGTLDPQDNQLHGLCEGLDDAAASARLRLPAGGLDFYLCAVRECCEEAGLLFAYQRDGEMVALERFDDAQLAWLREAVRYGGPGIAEVCRRFDLRLAMDRMAYISHWLTPPGLPKRFDTRFFVAVLPPGQSAMHDGIEAVDHRWVRPAEAIAPDSGMTLVNVTRRMLASIAHFPTAQACFDYAQGLREIALIMPRLANGPKGVRPVQPDEPPYAEIARIDPDGAGHGRYALEPGVPVRLSERVWRVTADNGNAMTGPGTNTYLVGGGKRNEWAVIDPGPDDEAHQRAVLAAAPGPIRWILATHTHIDHSPGAVRLREATGAQVLGRIANRPERQDPTFAPDRVLEHGERIVLGDTDVPGDAITLRVVHTPGHASNHLCFLLEEEKLLFTGDHVMQGSTVVIGPPDGDMRAYLASLAALLDEDLEWLAPGHGFLMPRPRDAIRLLMRHRQHREAKVVNALRELGPAPIETLLPRVYDDVPPRMLPVAQRSLLAHLLKLQADGQAQEAQGDWRMLQ
;
A
#
# COMPACT_ATOMS: atom_id res chain seq x y z
N MET A 1 -12.59 12.55 18.14
CA MET A 1 -13.74 11.64 18.27
C MET A 1 -14.77 11.95 17.19
N LEU A 2 -15.19 10.95 16.42
CA LEU A 2 -16.26 11.07 15.43
C LEU A 2 -17.60 10.87 16.16
N VAL A 3 -18.32 11.96 16.43
CA VAL A 3 -19.66 11.87 17.01
C VAL A 3 -20.68 11.81 15.87
N LEU A 4 -21.52 10.80 15.89
CA LEU A 4 -22.48 10.48 14.83
C LEU A 4 -23.92 10.65 15.31
N ARG A 5 -24.80 11.07 14.41
CA ARG A 5 -26.25 11.05 14.63
C ARG A 5 -26.96 10.69 13.33
N ASP A 6 -28.22 10.29 13.42
CA ASP A 6 -29.07 10.12 12.24
C ASP A 6 -29.87 11.41 11.99
N GLY A 7 -29.61 12.05 10.85
CA GLY A 7 -30.37 13.19 10.35
C GLY A 7 -31.51 12.77 9.41
N ALA A 8 -32.22 13.74 8.84
CA ALA A 8 -33.35 13.48 7.95
C ALA A 8 -32.94 12.71 6.67
N ASP A 9 -31.74 13.00 6.16
CA ASP A 9 -31.22 12.44 4.90
C ASP A 9 -30.13 11.37 5.10
N GLY A 10 -30.01 10.86 6.33
CA GLY A 10 -29.08 9.79 6.71
C GLY A 10 -28.09 10.19 7.81
N MET A 11 -27.06 9.37 8.00
CA MET A 11 -26.04 9.57 9.03
C MET A 11 -25.25 10.87 8.82
N GLU A 12 -25.17 11.68 9.88
CA GLU A 12 -24.38 12.90 9.97
C GLU A 12 -23.25 12.72 10.99
N VAL A 13 -22.17 13.47 10.80
CA VAL A 13 -21.03 13.54 11.72
C VAL A 13 -20.81 14.98 12.17
N LEU A 14 -20.46 15.14 13.44
CA LEU A 14 -20.07 16.43 14.00
C LEU A 14 -18.66 16.80 13.57
N LEU A 15 -18.53 17.99 12.98
CA LEU A 15 -17.25 18.64 12.72
C LEU A 15 -17.21 19.99 13.44
N VAL A 16 -16.06 20.31 14.04
CA VAL A 16 -15.76 21.61 14.65
C VAL A 16 -14.74 22.35 13.81
N ARG A 17 -14.86 23.68 13.73
CA ARG A 17 -13.94 24.53 12.96
C ARG A 17 -12.93 25.17 13.90
N ARG A 18 -11.64 24.98 13.60
CA ARG A 18 -10.55 25.65 14.32
C ARG A 18 -10.51 27.15 14.03
N PRO A 19 -10.08 27.99 14.98
CA PRO A 19 -9.84 29.40 14.75
C PRO A 19 -8.80 29.64 13.65
N GLU A 20 -8.85 30.82 13.05
CA GLU A 20 -7.83 31.24 12.09
C GLU A 20 -6.56 31.69 12.82
N ARG A 21 -5.41 31.10 12.45
CA ARG A 21 -4.07 31.46 12.94
C ARG A 21 -3.14 31.65 11.73
N GLN A 22 -2.34 32.72 11.74
CA GLN A 22 -1.50 33.10 10.59
C GLN A 22 -0.40 32.06 10.24
N ASP A 23 -0.01 31.19 11.19
CA ASP A 23 1.11 30.23 11.03
C ASP A 23 0.71 28.75 11.16
N ASP A 24 -0.57 28.40 10.99
CA ASP A 24 -1.05 27.02 11.11
C ASP A 24 -1.62 26.51 9.77
N ARG A 25 -1.05 25.43 9.21
CA ARG A 25 -1.54 24.80 7.98
C ARG A 25 -2.94 24.19 8.12
N SER A 26 -3.42 24.03 9.35
CA SER A 26 -4.79 23.57 9.69
C SER A 26 -5.72 24.72 10.14
N SER A 27 -5.26 25.97 10.01
CA SER A 27 -6.03 27.18 10.29
C SER A 27 -7.39 27.18 9.57
N GLY A 28 -8.46 27.46 10.30
CA GLY A 28 -9.82 27.50 9.75
C GLY A 28 -10.38 26.15 9.27
N ALA A 29 -9.66 25.05 9.47
CA ALA A 29 -10.08 23.73 9.00
C ALA A 29 -11.17 23.11 9.90
N TYR A 30 -12.07 22.36 9.28
CA TYR A 30 -12.99 21.49 9.98
C TYR A 30 -12.29 20.19 10.37
N VAL A 31 -12.41 19.82 11.65
CA VAL A 31 -11.84 18.63 12.25
C VAL A 31 -12.89 17.95 13.15
N PHE A 32 -12.59 16.76 13.62
CA PHE A 32 -13.38 16.13 14.67
C PHE A 32 -12.98 16.70 16.04
N PRO A 33 -13.91 16.80 17.01
CA PRO A 33 -13.56 17.19 18.37
C PRO A 33 -12.44 16.31 18.93
N GLY A 34 -11.44 16.88 19.61
CA GLY A 34 -10.38 16.10 20.22
C GLY A 34 -9.05 16.84 20.39
N GLY A 35 -8.28 16.39 21.39
CA GLY A 35 -6.98 16.95 21.72
C GLY A 35 -5.95 15.91 22.13
N THR A 36 -5.14 16.25 23.12
CA THR A 36 -3.99 15.45 23.57
C THR A 36 -4.25 14.84 24.94
N LEU A 37 -3.63 13.69 25.22
CA LEU A 37 -3.64 13.12 26.57
C LEU A 37 -3.17 14.14 27.60
N ASP A 38 -3.88 14.22 28.71
CA ASP A 38 -3.55 15.01 29.88
C ASP A 38 -3.41 14.08 31.11
N PRO A 39 -2.50 14.36 32.06
CA PRO A 39 -2.39 13.58 33.29
C PRO A 39 -3.69 13.39 34.08
N GLN A 40 -4.69 14.27 33.91
CA GLN A 40 -6.01 14.11 34.51
C GLN A 40 -6.79 12.91 33.94
N ASP A 41 -6.53 12.47 32.71
CA ASP A 41 -7.28 11.38 32.07
C ASP A 41 -7.12 10.07 32.86
N ASN A 42 -5.91 9.81 33.39
CA ASN A 42 -5.62 8.73 34.33
C ASN A 42 -6.50 8.78 35.59
N GLN A 43 -6.76 9.99 36.11
CA GLN A 43 -7.47 10.17 37.39
C GLN A 43 -8.96 9.88 37.26
N LEU A 44 -9.48 9.80 36.02
CA LEU A 44 -10.88 9.52 35.72
C LEU A 44 -11.21 8.02 35.71
N HIS A 45 -10.24 7.12 35.83
CA HIS A 45 -10.48 5.66 35.81
C HIS A 45 -11.50 5.21 36.86
N GLY A 46 -11.49 5.81 38.05
CA GLY A 46 -12.47 5.50 39.10
C GLY A 46 -13.89 5.97 38.80
N LEU A 47 -14.07 6.83 37.80
CA LEU A 47 -15.33 7.46 37.42
C LEU A 47 -15.92 6.87 36.13
N CYS A 48 -15.29 5.88 35.52
CA CYS A 48 -15.78 5.26 34.29
C CYS A 48 -16.55 3.95 34.53
N GLU A 49 -17.30 3.53 33.51
CA GLU A 49 -18.04 2.28 33.46
C GLU A 49 -17.98 1.68 32.04
N GLY A 50 -18.17 0.37 31.91
CA GLY A 50 -18.28 -0.34 30.63
C GLY A 50 -16.96 -0.79 29.99
N LEU A 51 -15.82 -0.19 30.34
CA LEU A 51 -14.49 -0.60 29.86
C LEU A 51 -13.43 -0.35 30.94
N ASP A 52 -12.53 -1.32 31.15
CA ASP A 52 -11.36 -1.17 32.02
C ASP A 52 -10.07 -0.95 31.23
N ASP A 53 -8.99 -0.59 31.93
CA ASP A 53 -7.69 -0.32 31.28
C ASP A 53 -7.07 -1.55 30.61
N ALA A 54 -7.29 -2.74 31.15
CA ALA A 54 -6.76 -3.97 30.55
C ALA A 54 -7.41 -4.23 29.18
N ALA A 55 -8.73 -4.13 29.10
CA ALA A 55 -9.49 -4.28 27.86
C ALA A 55 -9.19 -3.15 26.86
N ALA A 56 -9.11 -1.90 27.32
CA ALA A 56 -8.75 -0.75 26.48
C ALA A 56 -7.31 -0.89 25.94
N SER A 57 -6.35 -1.26 26.78
CA SER A 57 -4.95 -1.46 26.39
C SER A 57 -4.81 -2.59 25.38
N ALA A 58 -5.50 -3.72 25.60
CA ALA A 58 -5.54 -4.83 24.64
C ALA A 58 -6.14 -4.38 23.29
N ARG A 59 -7.22 -3.58 23.32
CA ARG A 59 -7.86 -3.02 22.13
C ARG A 59 -6.93 -2.11 21.33
N LEU A 60 -6.13 -1.28 22.02
CA LEU A 60 -5.20 -0.32 21.43
C LEU A 60 -3.81 -0.89 21.13
N ARG A 61 -3.56 -2.15 21.50
CA ARG A 61 -2.26 -2.84 21.45
C ARG A 61 -1.17 -2.12 22.25
N LEU A 62 -1.53 -1.71 23.47
CA LEU A 62 -0.64 -1.07 24.43
C LEU A 62 -0.37 -2.01 25.61
N PRO A 63 0.80 -1.90 26.27
CA PRO A 63 1.05 -2.65 27.50
C PRO A 63 0.12 -2.27 28.67
N ALA A 64 -0.22 -0.98 28.78
CA ALA A 64 -1.12 -0.38 29.78
C ALA A 64 -1.52 1.04 29.34
N GLY A 65 -2.48 1.67 30.02
CA GLY A 65 -2.86 3.08 29.80
C GLY A 65 -3.73 3.31 28.56
N GLY A 66 -4.33 2.26 28.01
CA GLY A 66 -5.25 2.37 26.89
C GLY A 66 -6.51 3.15 27.23
N LEU A 67 -6.98 3.09 28.48
CA LEU A 67 -8.20 3.79 28.92
C LEU A 67 -8.04 5.32 28.91
N ASP A 68 -6.82 5.82 29.10
CA ASP A 68 -6.50 7.25 29.03
C ASP A 68 -6.91 7.86 27.67
N PHE A 69 -6.75 7.11 26.58
CA PHE A 69 -7.14 7.58 25.24
C PHE A 69 -8.66 7.69 25.06
N TYR A 70 -9.42 6.78 25.68
CA TYR A 70 -10.88 6.84 25.65
C TYR A 70 -11.39 8.02 26.47
N LEU A 71 -10.82 8.20 27.67
CA LEU A 71 -11.17 9.27 28.59
C LEU A 71 -10.80 10.64 28.01
N CYS A 72 -9.62 10.76 27.39
CA CYS A 72 -9.23 11.95 26.63
C CYS A 72 -10.24 12.27 25.53
N ALA A 73 -10.68 11.28 24.75
CA ALA A 73 -11.66 11.51 23.68
C ALA A 73 -13.01 12.05 24.21
N VAL A 74 -13.48 11.54 25.36
CA VAL A 74 -14.71 12.02 26.01
C VAL A 74 -14.53 13.39 26.66
N ARG A 75 -13.41 13.61 27.36
CA ARG A 75 -13.05 14.90 27.93
C ARG A 75 -13.05 15.96 26.85
N GLU A 76 -12.19 15.83 25.86
CA GLU A 76 -12.01 16.82 24.79
C GLU A 76 -13.32 17.08 24.02
N CYS A 77 -14.16 16.06 23.80
CA CYS A 77 -15.47 16.28 23.20
C CYS A 77 -16.44 17.05 24.11
N CYS A 78 -16.34 16.89 25.43
CA CYS A 78 -17.13 17.67 26.37
C CYS A 78 -16.63 19.13 26.41
N GLU A 79 -15.32 19.34 26.36
CA GLU A 79 -14.69 20.68 26.41
C GLU A 79 -14.95 21.45 25.10
N GLU A 80 -14.69 20.85 23.94
CA GLU A 80 -14.82 21.51 22.64
C GLU A 80 -16.25 21.52 22.07
N ALA A 81 -17.04 20.48 22.35
CA ALA A 81 -18.35 20.28 21.74
C ALA A 81 -19.55 20.30 22.71
N GLY A 82 -19.30 20.35 24.03
CA GLY A 82 -20.35 20.35 25.06
C GLY A 82 -21.13 19.03 25.15
N LEU A 83 -20.60 17.93 24.60
CA LEU A 83 -21.26 16.64 24.57
C LEU A 83 -20.69 15.72 25.66
N LEU A 84 -21.56 15.16 26.50
CA LEU A 84 -21.17 14.35 27.65
C LEU A 84 -21.65 12.91 27.50
N PHE A 85 -20.70 11.97 27.54
CA PHE A 85 -20.96 10.54 27.44
C PHE A 85 -20.86 9.90 28.83
N ALA A 86 -21.97 9.94 29.57
CA ALA A 86 -22.03 9.40 30.92
C ALA A 86 -23.39 8.77 31.24
N TYR A 87 -23.36 7.76 32.09
CA TYR A 87 -24.53 7.16 32.73
C TYR A 87 -24.92 7.95 33.97
N GLN A 88 -26.22 8.03 34.20
CA GLN A 88 -26.79 8.40 35.49
C GLN A 88 -26.81 7.18 36.42
N ARG A 89 -27.16 7.38 37.70
CA ARG A 89 -27.21 6.32 38.72
C ARG A 89 -28.14 5.14 38.38
N ASP A 90 -29.18 5.38 37.59
CA ASP A 90 -30.11 4.36 37.12
C ASP A 90 -29.58 3.55 35.92
N GLY A 91 -28.39 3.88 35.41
CA GLY A 91 -27.76 3.22 34.26
C GLY A 91 -28.18 3.80 32.90
N GLU A 92 -29.08 4.79 32.87
CA GLU A 92 -29.48 5.46 31.62
C GLU A 92 -28.46 6.53 31.20
N MET A 93 -28.37 6.81 29.90
CA MET A 93 -27.52 7.88 29.39
C MET A 93 -28.04 9.25 29.84
N VAL A 94 -27.12 10.14 30.25
CA VAL A 94 -27.47 11.51 30.65
C VAL A 94 -28.07 12.30 29.49
N ALA A 95 -29.27 12.86 29.73
CA ALA A 95 -29.94 13.77 28.81
C ALA A 95 -29.81 15.22 29.31
N LEU A 96 -28.91 15.99 28.69
CA LEU A 96 -28.58 17.35 29.15
C LEU A 96 -29.75 18.34 28.99
N GLU A 97 -30.71 18.08 28.11
CA GLU A 97 -31.95 18.85 28.00
C GLU A 97 -32.80 18.87 29.29
N ARG A 98 -32.55 17.94 30.22
CA ARG A 98 -33.21 17.89 31.53
C ARG A 98 -32.55 18.79 32.57
N PHE A 99 -31.37 19.35 32.27
CA PHE A 99 -30.66 20.24 33.18
C PHE A 99 -31.27 21.64 33.06
N ASP A 100 -31.40 22.33 34.19
CA ASP A 100 -31.77 23.74 34.17
C ASP A 100 -30.63 24.63 33.66
N ASP A 101 -30.95 25.89 33.35
CA ASP A 101 -29.98 26.85 32.81
C ASP A 101 -28.76 27.06 33.71
N ALA A 102 -28.93 26.97 35.04
CA ALA A 102 -27.84 27.16 36.00
C ALA A 102 -26.92 25.94 36.03
N GLN A 103 -27.47 24.74 35.94
CA GLN A 103 -26.73 23.49 35.83
C GLN A 103 -25.95 23.43 34.51
N LEU A 104 -26.57 23.82 33.39
CA LEU A 104 -25.91 23.89 32.08
C LEU A 104 -24.79 24.93 32.07
N ALA A 105 -25.04 26.13 32.62
CA ALA A 105 -24.01 27.17 32.73
C ALA A 105 -22.83 26.71 33.60
N TRP A 106 -23.11 26.07 34.74
CA TRP A 106 -22.06 25.52 35.59
C TRP A 106 -21.29 24.39 34.93
N LEU A 107 -21.96 23.48 34.19
CA LEU A 107 -21.29 22.40 33.47
C LEU A 107 -20.33 22.94 32.41
N ARG A 108 -20.77 23.91 31.61
CA ARG A 108 -19.91 24.60 30.62
C ARG A 108 -18.70 25.23 31.29
N GLU A 109 -18.92 25.84 32.45
CA GLU A 109 -17.85 26.47 33.23
C GLU A 109 -16.89 25.45 33.87
N ALA A 110 -17.39 24.27 34.21
CA ALA A 110 -16.60 23.20 34.78
C ALA A 110 -15.63 22.62 33.75
N VAL A 111 -16.07 22.46 32.51
CA VAL A 111 -15.31 21.77 31.45
C VAL A 111 -14.53 22.71 30.53
N ARG A 112 -14.60 24.04 30.70
CA ARG A 112 -13.68 24.92 29.97
C ARG A 112 -12.23 24.65 30.37
N TYR A 113 -11.28 25.05 29.52
CA TYR A 113 -9.86 25.06 29.87
C TYR A 113 -9.59 25.81 31.19
N GLY A 114 -8.94 25.14 32.15
CA GLY A 114 -8.65 25.67 33.49
C GLY A 114 -9.85 25.66 34.45
N GLY A 115 -10.99 25.09 34.07
CA GLY A 115 -12.13 24.86 34.96
C GLY A 115 -11.92 23.69 35.95
N PRO A 116 -12.88 23.43 36.85
CA PRO A 116 -12.90 22.29 37.76
C PRO A 116 -12.68 20.90 37.13
N GLY A 117 -12.94 20.74 35.84
CA GLY A 117 -12.74 19.51 35.07
C GLY A 117 -13.91 18.52 35.15
N ILE A 118 -13.90 17.55 34.22
CA ILE A 118 -14.96 16.54 34.08
C ILE A 118 -15.13 15.65 35.31
N ALA A 119 -14.08 15.48 36.14
CA ALA A 119 -14.16 14.75 37.40
C ALA A 119 -15.13 15.41 38.40
N GLU A 120 -15.13 16.74 38.49
CA GLU A 120 -16.06 17.49 39.35
C GLU A 120 -17.48 17.43 38.79
N VAL A 121 -17.64 17.46 37.46
CA VAL A 121 -18.94 17.25 36.80
C VAL A 121 -19.53 15.90 37.20
N CYS A 122 -18.73 14.83 37.10
CA CYS A 122 -19.18 13.48 37.48
C CYS A 122 -19.58 13.41 38.96
N ARG A 123 -18.78 14.00 39.86
CA ARG A 123 -19.08 14.00 41.31
C ARG A 123 -20.31 14.83 41.65
N ARG A 124 -20.48 16.00 41.04
CA ARG A 124 -21.61 16.91 41.32
C ARG A 124 -22.95 16.33 40.86
N PHE A 125 -22.97 15.68 39.70
CA PHE A 125 -24.19 15.18 39.07
C PHE A 125 -24.40 13.66 39.22
N ASP A 126 -23.55 12.98 40.02
CA ASP A 126 -23.59 11.53 40.24
C ASP A 126 -23.57 10.73 38.92
N LEU A 127 -22.61 11.08 38.06
CA LEU A 127 -22.45 10.51 36.71
C LEU A 127 -21.23 9.59 36.63
N ARG A 128 -21.31 8.59 35.74
CA ARG A 128 -20.20 7.69 35.41
C ARG A 128 -19.92 7.71 33.91
N LEU A 129 -18.66 7.93 33.50
CA LEU A 129 -18.28 8.04 32.10
C LEU A 129 -18.49 6.72 31.35
N ALA A 130 -19.25 6.74 30.26
CA ALA A 130 -19.74 5.57 29.53
C ALA A 130 -18.75 5.11 28.45
N MET A 131 -17.72 4.35 28.84
CA MET A 131 -16.61 3.97 27.93
C MET A 131 -16.99 2.87 26.94
N ASP A 132 -18.02 2.08 27.25
CA ASP A 132 -18.63 1.12 26.33
C ASP A 132 -19.41 1.78 25.18
N ARG A 133 -19.67 3.09 25.26
CA ARG A 133 -20.27 3.91 24.19
C ARG A 133 -19.24 4.51 23.23
N MET A 134 -17.98 4.11 23.36
CA MET A 134 -16.87 4.54 22.52
C MET A 134 -16.30 3.35 21.75
N ALA A 135 -16.22 3.45 20.43
CA ALA A 135 -15.63 2.42 19.58
C ALA A 135 -14.34 2.92 18.93
N TYR A 136 -13.22 2.27 19.19
CA TYR A 136 -11.95 2.57 18.52
C TYR A 136 -12.03 2.17 17.04
N ILE A 137 -11.77 3.10 16.11
CA ILE A 137 -11.96 2.87 14.67
C ILE A 137 -10.68 3.00 13.82
N SER A 138 -9.73 3.86 14.20
CA SER A 138 -8.57 4.13 13.34
C SER A 138 -7.35 4.65 14.11
N HIS A 139 -6.16 4.37 13.58
CA HIS A 139 -4.87 4.78 14.13
C HIS A 139 -4.03 5.47 13.06
N TRP A 140 -3.64 6.71 13.29
CA TRP A 140 -2.86 7.49 12.34
C TRP A 140 -1.60 8.03 12.98
N LEU A 141 -0.46 7.84 12.31
CA LEU A 141 0.80 8.47 12.70
C LEU A 141 1.25 9.41 11.60
N THR A 142 1.54 10.64 12.00
CA THR A 142 2.07 11.66 11.09
C THR A 142 3.37 11.16 10.45
N PRO A 143 3.55 11.33 9.12
CA PRO A 143 4.74 10.84 8.42
C PRO A 143 6.04 11.35 9.06
N PRO A 144 7.13 10.57 8.99
CA PRO A 144 8.46 11.06 9.32
C PRO A 144 8.87 12.19 8.36
N GLY A 145 9.84 13.03 8.77
CA GLY A 145 10.26 14.22 8.02
C GLY A 145 9.49 15.52 8.33
N LEU A 146 8.38 15.45 9.08
CA LEU A 146 7.65 16.65 9.54
C LEU A 146 8.14 17.13 10.92
N PRO A 147 8.23 18.45 11.16
CA PRO A 147 8.71 19.00 12.44
C PRO A 147 7.86 18.61 13.65
N LYS A 148 6.54 18.43 13.45
CA LYS A 148 5.60 17.98 14.46
C LYS A 148 4.94 16.70 13.98
N ARG A 149 4.88 15.69 14.84
CA ARG A 149 4.28 14.40 14.57
C ARG A 149 3.22 14.08 15.61
N PHE A 150 2.02 13.76 15.13
CA PHE A 150 0.90 13.35 15.95
C PHE A 150 0.67 11.84 15.79
N ASP A 151 0.53 11.16 16.93
CA ASP A 151 0.04 9.79 17.06
C ASP A 151 -1.44 9.88 17.46
N THR A 152 -2.32 9.83 16.45
CA THR A 152 -3.74 10.12 16.59
C THR A 152 -4.56 8.85 16.58
N ARG A 153 -5.38 8.69 17.61
CA ARG A 153 -6.36 7.59 17.74
C ARG A 153 -7.76 8.14 17.56
N PHE A 154 -8.54 7.52 16.66
CA PHE A 154 -9.91 7.92 16.37
C PHE A 154 -10.89 6.96 17.02
N PHE A 155 -11.87 7.54 17.70
CA PHE A 155 -13.01 6.86 18.31
C PHE A 155 -14.30 7.32 17.66
N VAL A 156 -15.29 6.43 17.56
CA VAL A 156 -16.65 6.71 17.11
C VAL A 156 -17.60 6.59 18.30
N ALA A 157 -18.57 7.50 18.36
CA ALA A 157 -19.65 7.45 19.33
C ALA A 157 -20.96 7.92 18.69
N VAL A 158 -22.09 7.38 19.14
CA VAL A 158 -23.42 7.85 18.74
C VAL A 158 -23.86 8.94 19.73
N LEU A 159 -24.34 10.07 19.23
CA LEU A 159 -24.81 11.21 20.03
C LEU A 159 -25.81 10.74 21.10
N PRO A 160 -25.57 11.02 22.40
CA PRO A 160 -26.53 10.69 23.43
C PRO A 160 -27.84 11.46 23.25
N PRO A 161 -29.00 10.88 23.60
CA PRO A 161 -30.29 11.55 23.47
C PRO A 161 -30.34 12.84 24.31
N GLY A 162 -31.06 13.85 23.82
CA GLY A 162 -31.27 15.10 24.55
C GLY A 162 -30.02 15.97 24.72
N GLN A 163 -29.07 15.88 23.80
CA GLN A 163 -27.88 16.73 23.77
C GLN A 163 -27.74 17.45 22.42
N SER A 164 -27.26 18.69 22.48
CA SER A 164 -26.97 19.52 21.31
C SER A 164 -25.51 19.95 21.35
N ALA A 165 -24.82 19.84 20.22
CA ALA A 165 -23.44 20.29 20.10
C ALA A 165 -23.35 21.81 20.27
N MET A 166 -22.25 22.25 20.86
CA MET A 166 -21.88 23.65 21.03
C MET A 166 -20.41 23.82 20.65
N HIS A 167 -19.90 25.04 20.62
CA HIS A 167 -18.47 25.30 20.48
C HIS A 167 -18.04 26.29 21.57
N ASP A 168 -16.79 26.20 22.03
CA ASP A 168 -16.26 27.01 23.14
C ASP A 168 -15.91 28.46 22.73
N GLY A 169 -15.79 28.73 21.43
CA GLY A 169 -15.40 30.02 20.86
C GLY A 169 -13.89 30.33 20.97
N ILE A 170 -13.09 29.41 21.53
CA ILE A 170 -11.65 29.57 21.74
C ILE A 170 -10.88 28.56 20.87
N GLU A 171 -11.16 27.27 21.06
CA GLU A 171 -10.55 26.18 20.31
C GLU A 171 -11.40 25.76 19.10
N ALA A 172 -12.72 25.92 19.21
CA ALA A 172 -13.70 25.76 18.15
C ALA A 172 -14.54 27.04 17.99
N VAL A 173 -14.54 27.62 16.79
CA VAL A 173 -15.26 28.88 16.48
C VAL A 173 -16.58 28.66 15.75
N ASP A 174 -16.81 27.45 15.26
CA ASP A 174 -18.03 27.02 14.57
C ASP A 174 -18.16 25.49 14.70
N HIS A 175 -19.36 24.95 14.53
CA HIS A 175 -19.59 23.51 14.45
C HIS A 175 -20.67 23.19 13.41
N ARG A 176 -20.59 22.01 12.80
CA ARG A 176 -21.56 21.54 11.80
C ARG A 176 -21.83 20.06 11.96
N TRP A 177 -23.11 19.71 11.83
CA TRP A 177 -23.53 18.37 11.50
C TRP A 177 -23.66 18.28 10.00
N VAL A 178 -22.99 17.30 9.40
CA VAL A 178 -22.94 17.16 7.95
C VAL A 178 -22.82 15.68 7.59
N ARG A 179 -23.39 15.29 6.45
CA ARG A 179 -23.22 13.93 5.94
C ARG A 179 -21.77 13.76 5.48
N PRO A 180 -21.08 12.65 5.81
CA PRO A 180 -19.67 12.51 5.47
C PRO A 180 -19.36 12.67 3.97
N ALA A 181 -20.26 12.19 3.09
CA ALA A 181 -20.14 12.33 1.65
C ALA A 181 -20.22 13.80 1.18
N GLU A 182 -21.09 14.61 1.79
CA GLU A 182 -21.25 16.02 1.48
C GLU A 182 -20.06 16.84 1.95
N ALA A 183 -19.53 16.53 3.14
CA ALA A 183 -18.35 17.22 3.68
C ALA A 183 -17.10 17.07 2.79
N ILE A 184 -16.92 15.91 2.15
CA ILE A 184 -15.77 15.65 1.28
C ILE A 184 -15.99 16.09 -0.17
N ALA A 185 -17.21 16.49 -0.53
CA ALA A 185 -17.53 16.91 -1.88
C ALA A 185 -16.67 18.14 -2.29
N PRO A 186 -16.24 18.23 -3.56
CA PRO A 186 -15.38 19.34 -4.02
C PRO A 186 -15.98 20.73 -3.83
N ASP A 187 -17.31 20.82 -3.84
CA ASP A 187 -18.14 22.03 -3.74
C ASP A 187 -18.64 22.31 -2.32
N SER A 188 -18.25 21.51 -1.32
CA SER A 188 -18.64 21.67 0.09
C SER A 188 -18.24 23.03 0.71
N GLY A 189 -17.23 23.69 0.14
CA GLY A 189 -16.62 24.90 0.71
C GLY A 189 -15.89 24.65 2.04
N MET A 190 -15.73 23.39 2.46
CA MET A 190 -15.09 23.03 3.73
C MET A 190 -13.59 22.79 3.54
N THR A 191 -12.78 23.56 4.27
CA THR A 191 -11.36 23.28 4.40
C THR A 191 -11.18 22.08 5.32
N LEU A 192 -10.69 20.95 4.79
CA LEU A 192 -10.45 19.72 5.53
C LEU A 192 -8.98 19.35 5.48
N VAL A 193 -8.41 18.99 6.63
CA VAL A 193 -7.11 18.31 6.66
C VAL A 193 -7.24 16.90 6.07
N ASN A 194 -6.15 16.38 5.49
CA ASN A 194 -6.18 15.12 4.74
C ASN A 194 -6.69 13.92 5.57
N VAL A 195 -6.30 13.83 6.84
CA VAL A 195 -6.76 12.74 7.72
C VAL A 195 -8.27 12.82 7.96
N THR A 196 -8.83 14.01 8.21
CA THR A 196 -10.28 14.21 8.36
C THR A 196 -11.01 13.80 7.09
N ARG A 197 -10.55 14.24 5.92
CA ARG A 197 -11.14 13.86 4.63
C ARG A 197 -11.17 12.34 4.44
N ARG A 198 -10.07 11.64 4.76
CA ARG A 198 -10.00 10.18 4.62
C ARG A 198 -10.90 9.46 5.63
N MET A 199 -10.94 9.93 6.88
CA MET A 199 -11.85 9.38 7.88
C MET A 199 -13.32 9.54 7.46
N LEU A 200 -13.70 10.72 6.96
CA LEU A 200 -15.05 10.96 6.41
C LEU A 200 -15.37 10.02 5.25
N ALA A 201 -14.44 9.87 4.28
CA ALA A 201 -14.61 8.95 3.17
C ALA A 201 -14.79 7.50 3.64
N SER A 202 -14.07 7.07 4.69
CA SER A 202 -14.15 5.72 5.23
C SER A 202 -15.49 5.39 5.89
N ILE A 203 -16.25 6.39 6.33
CA ILE A 203 -17.54 6.19 6.99
C ILE A 203 -18.75 6.62 6.14
N ALA A 204 -18.51 7.20 4.96
CA ALA A 204 -19.56 7.78 4.11
C ALA A 204 -20.57 6.75 3.57
N HIS A 205 -20.22 5.46 3.58
CA HIS A 205 -21.08 4.40 3.06
C HIS A 205 -22.04 3.82 4.11
N PHE A 206 -21.93 4.21 5.40
CA PHE A 206 -22.81 3.67 6.44
C PHE A 206 -24.19 4.33 6.39
N PRO A 207 -25.28 3.54 6.48
CA PRO A 207 -26.64 4.08 6.39
C PRO A 207 -27.08 4.79 7.67
N THR A 208 -26.56 4.38 8.84
CA THR A 208 -26.94 4.92 10.15
C THR A 208 -25.72 5.05 11.07
N ALA A 209 -25.83 5.93 12.06
CA ALA A 209 -24.84 6.14 13.12
C ALA A 209 -24.55 4.83 13.86
N GLN A 210 -25.59 4.06 14.18
CA GLN A 210 -25.45 2.77 14.86
C GLN A 210 -24.70 1.74 14.00
N ALA A 211 -24.98 1.67 12.68
CA ALA A 211 -24.28 0.74 11.79
C ALA A 211 -22.77 1.02 11.71
N CYS A 212 -22.38 2.30 11.72
CA CYS A 212 -20.97 2.69 11.77
C CYS A 212 -20.32 2.34 13.10
N PHE A 213 -21.02 2.58 14.22
CA PHE A 213 -20.55 2.23 15.56
C PHE A 213 -20.36 0.72 15.72
N ASP A 214 -21.35 -0.09 15.32
CA ASP A 214 -21.29 -1.56 15.38
C ASP A 214 -20.13 -2.12 14.56
N TYR A 215 -19.90 -1.55 13.36
CA TYR A 215 -18.73 -1.87 12.55
C TYR A 215 -17.43 -1.61 13.30
N ALA A 216 -17.28 -0.42 13.90
CA ALA A 216 -16.08 -0.05 14.65
C ALA A 216 -15.85 -0.94 15.88
N GLN A 217 -16.91 -1.32 16.60
CA GLN A 217 -16.83 -2.30 17.70
C GLN A 217 -16.39 -3.68 17.19
N GLY A 218 -16.89 -4.11 16.03
CA GLY A 218 -16.61 -5.43 15.44
C GLY A 218 -15.21 -5.59 14.82
N LEU A 219 -14.47 -4.50 14.57
CA LEU A 219 -13.10 -4.58 14.05
C LEU A 219 -12.24 -5.43 14.98
N ARG A 220 -11.47 -6.38 14.48
CA ARG A 220 -10.54 -7.19 15.31
C ARG A 220 -9.13 -6.61 15.37
N GLU A 221 -8.73 -5.97 14.29
CA GLU A 221 -7.41 -5.37 14.11
C GLU A 221 -7.57 -3.99 13.49
N ILE A 222 -6.88 -3.00 14.09
CA ILE A 222 -6.83 -1.63 13.60
C ILE A 222 -5.35 -1.37 13.32
N ALA A 223 -5.00 -1.39 12.03
CA ALA A 223 -3.63 -1.18 11.60
C ALA A 223 -3.24 0.30 11.75
N LEU A 224 -1.97 0.54 12.08
CA LEU A 224 -1.41 1.88 12.04
C LEU A 224 -1.31 2.37 10.60
N ILE A 225 -1.95 3.51 10.32
CA ILE A 225 -1.83 4.22 9.06
C ILE A 225 -0.77 5.30 9.24
N MET A 226 0.43 5.05 8.73
CA MET A 226 1.51 6.03 8.70
C MET A 226 1.86 6.35 7.24
N PRO A 227 1.38 7.46 6.67
CA PRO A 227 1.83 7.90 5.35
C PRO A 227 3.34 8.14 5.34
N ARG A 228 3.92 8.30 4.15
CA ARG A 228 5.32 8.70 3.95
C ARG A 228 5.40 9.91 3.05
N LEU A 229 6.30 10.84 3.32
CA LEU A 229 6.54 11.93 2.39
C LEU A 229 7.42 11.44 1.26
N ALA A 230 7.07 11.82 0.03
CA ALA A 230 7.89 11.52 -1.13
C ALA A 230 7.82 12.67 -2.14
N ASN A 231 8.91 12.85 -2.88
CA ASN A 231 9.02 13.83 -3.94
C ASN A 231 8.57 13.23 -5.29
N GLY A 232 8.33 14.09 -6.28
CA GLY A 232 7.98 13.70 -7.63
C GLY A 232 7.59 14.90 -8.50
N PRO A 233 6.96 14.69 -9.68
CA PRO A 233 6.77 15.75 -10.68
C PRO A 233 5.92 16.94 -10.23
N LYS A 234 5.10 16.77 -9.19
CA LYS A 234 4.19 17.79 -8.65
C LYS A 234 4.62 18.29 -7.27
N GLY A 235 5.89 18.06 -6.90
CA GLY A 235 6.44 18.38 -5.59
C GLY A 235 6.08 17.35 -4.52
N VAL A 236 6.48 17.63 -3.28
CA VAL A 236 6.35 16.69 -2.16
C VAL A 236 4.90 16.45 -1.77
N ARG A 237 4.51 15.18 -1.59
CA ARG A 237 3.18 14.78 -1.09
C ARG A 237 3.26 13.59 -0.13
N PRO A 238 2.22 13.38 0.71
CA PRO A 238 2.06 12.11 1.41
C PRO A 238 1.71 10.97 0.44
N VAL A 239 2.31 9.82 0.68
CA VAL A 239 2.07 8.52 0.04
C VAL A 239 1.45 7.59 1.08
N GLN A 240 0.32 6.99 0.73
CA GLN A 240 -0.45 6.13 1.62
C GLN A 240 0.05 4.68 1.59
N PRO A 241 -0.21 3.88 2.66
CA PRO A 241 0.22 2.48 2.73
C PRO A 241 -0.22 1.58 1.56
N ASP A 242 -1.35 1.91 0.94
CA ASP A 242 -1.94 1.19 -0.20
C ASP A 242 -1.35 1.59 -1.56
N GLU A 243 -0.57 2.68 -1.61
CA GLU A 243 0.03 3.13 -2.85
C GLU A 243 1.29 2.32 -3.23
N PRO A 244 1.50 2.00 -4.51
CA PRO A 244 2.65 1.20 -4.98
C PRO A 244 4.04 1.63 -4.48
N PRO A 245 4.41 2.93 -4.43
CA PRO A 245 5.75 3.35 -3.97
C PRO A 245 5.96 3.21 -2.46
N TYR A 246 4.92 2.98 -1.66
CA TYR A 246 4.97 3.11 -0.20
C TYR A 246 6.08 2.27 0.45
N ALA A 247 6.18 1.00 0.06
CA ALA A 247 7.15 0.08 0.62
C ALA A 247 8.59 0.43 0.22
N GLU A 248 8.81 0.88 -1.01
CA GLU A 248 10.12 1.34 -1.46
C GLU A 248 10.56 2.57 -0.68
N ILE A 249 9.67 3.57 -0.52
CA ILE A 249 9.96 4.77 0.29
C ILE A 249 10.30 4.36 1.72
N ALA A 250 9.61 3.36 2.28
CA ALA A 250 9.92 2.84 3.60
C ALA A 250 11.34 2.30 3.74
N ARG A 251 11.88 1.71 2.67
CA ARG A 251 13.23 1.16 2.61
C ARG A 251 14.28 2.26 2.41
N ILE A 252 14.05 3.17 1.47
CA ILE A 252 15.08 4.12 1.01
C ILE A 252 15.07 5.45 1.77
N ASP A 253 13.94 5.77 2.43
CA ASP A 253 13.74 7.01 3.17
C ASP A 253 12.92 6.78 4.46
N PRO A 254 13.42 5.94 5.39
CA PRO A 254 12.69 5.59 6.60
C PRO A 254 12.39 6.80 7.50
N ASP A 255 13.27 7.81 7.48
CA ASP A 255 13.21 9.00 8.34
C ASP A 255 12.57 10.23 7.66
N GLY A 256 12.18 10.12 6.38
CA GLY A 256 11.53 11.20 5.64
C GLY A 256 12.47 12.37 5.32
N ALA A 257 13.74 12.08 5.04
CA ALA A 257 14.77 13.03 4.62
C ALA A 257 14.55 13.59 3.19
N GLY A 258 13.60 13.01 2.42
CA GLY A 258 13.23 13.48 1.09
C GLY A 258 13.89 12.71 -0.06
N HIS A 259 14.43 11.52 0.22
CA HIS A 259 15.00 10.62 -0.79
C HIS A 259 13.92 9.81 -1.51
N GLY A 260 12.77 9.58 -0.87
CA GLY A 260 11.66 8.84 -1.44
C GLY A 260 11.05 9.50 -2.67
N ARG A 261 10.66 8.70 -3.67
CA ARG A 261 9.87 9.17 -4.82
C ARG A 261 8.52 8.45 -4.91
N TYR A 262 7.47 9.18 -5.27
CA TYR A 262 6.15 8.57 -5.50
C TYR A 262 5.88 8.22 -6.97
N ALA A 263 6.79 8.56 -7.88
CA ALA A 263 6.70 8.29 -9.30
C ALA A 263 8.01 7.68 -9.80
N LEU A 264 7.90 6.77 -10.77
CA LEU A 264 9.02 6.34 -11.59
C LEU A 264 9.15 7.32 -12.75
N GLU A 265 10.08 8.25 -12.64
CA GLU A 265 10.33 9.26 -13.67
C GLU A 265 11.43 8.76 -14.62
N PRO A 266 11.18 8.77 -15.94
CA PRO A 266 12.17 8.30 -16.89
C PRO A 266 13.51 9.04 -16.77
N GLY A 267 14.61 8.28 -16.84
CA GLY A 267 15.98 8.81 -16.78
C GLY A 267 16.42 9.37 -15.42
N VAL A 268 15.54 9.42 -14.41
CA VAL A 268 15.89 9.91 -13.06
C VAL A 268 16.44 8.74 -12.23
N PRO A 269 17.72 8.76 -11.82
CA PRO A 269 18.27 7.69 -11.00
C PRO A 269 17.70 7.71 -9.58
N VAL A 270 17.35 6.53 -9.07
CA VAL A 270 16.93 6.31 -7.69
C VAL A 270 17.89 5.33 -7.01
N ARG A 271 18.50 5.78 -5.91
CA ARG A 271 19.35 4.93 -5.07
C ARG A 271 18.45 4.07 -4.17
N LEU A 272 18.50 2.76 -4.37
CA LEU A 272 17.68 1.78 -3.64
C LEU A 272 18.41 1.17 -2.43
N SER A 273 19.74 1.19 -2.49
CA SER A 273 20.65 0.87 -1.39
C SER A 273 22.04 1.45 -1.71
N GLU A 274 23.02 1.17 -0.85
CA GLU A 274 24.42 1.48 -1.16
C GLU A 274 24.92 0.78 -2.45
N ARG A 275 24.37 -0.39 -2.76
CA ARG A 275 24.81 -1.26 -3.85
C ARG A 275 23.90 -1.26 -5.07
N VAL A 276 22.71 -0.68 -4.98
CA VAL A 276 21.67 -0.79 -6.00
C VAL A 276 21.12 0.57 -6.37
N TRP A 277 21.15 0.88 -7.67
CA TRP A 277 20.49 2.04 -8.26
C TRP A 277 19.53 1.57 -9.35
N ARG A 278 18.49 2.36 -9.59
CA ARG A 278 17.53 2.14 -10.68
C ARG A 278 17.42 3.36 -11.57
N VAL A 279 17.37 3.14 -12.88
CA VAL A 279 16.98 4.11 -13.89
C VAL A 279 15.82 3.52 -14.68
N THR A 280 14.70 4.23 -14.75
CA THR A 280 13.52 3.77 -15.52
C THR A 280 13.55 4.36 -16.93
N ALA A 281 13.27 3.56 -17.95
CA ALA A 281 13.22 3.97 -19.35
C ALA A 281 11.91 4.69 -19.70
N ASP A 282 11.93 5.60 -20.68
CA ASP A 282 10.73 6.31 -21.19
C ASP A 282 9.94 5.48 -22.20
N ASN A 283 9.60 4.23 -21.84
CA ASN A 283 8.86 3.31 -22.69
C ASN A 283 7.53 2.86 -22.06
N GLY A 284 6.97 3.67 -21.15
CA GLY A 284 5.76 3.36 -20.40
C GLY A 284 4.53 3.15 -21.30
N ASN A 285 3.85 2.02 -21.13
CA ASN A 285 2.63 1.65 -21.84
C ASN A 285 1.85 0.56 -21.08
N ALA A 286 0.81 -0.02 -21.70
CA ALA A 286 -0.02 -1.05 -21.06
C ALA A 286 0.74 -2.33 -20.63
N MET A 287 1.89 -2.62 -21.25
CA MET A 287 2.73 -3.77 -20.96
C MET A 287 3.84 -3.42 -19.96
N THR A 288 4.52 -2.28 -20.15
CA THR A 288 5.69 -1.86 -19.36
C THR A 288 5.33 -0.98 -18.15
N GLY A 289 4.04 -0.71 -17.92
CA GLY A 289 3.60 0.16 -16.85
C GLY A 289 4.23 1.55 -16.95
N PRO A 290 4.89 2.06 -15.88
CA PRO A 290 5.61 3.33 -15.91
C PRO A 290 6.88 3.33 -16.79
N GLY A 291 7.38 2.17 -17.21
CA GLY A 291 8.62 2.01 -17.96
C GLY A 291 9.44 0.81 -17.48
N THR A 292 10.49 0.45 -18.22
CA THR A 292 11.41 -0.64 -17.86
C THR A 292 12.45 -0.15 -16.86
N ASN A 293 12.65 -0.91 -15.80
CA ASN A 293 13.65 -0.65 -14.78
C ASN A 293 14.98 -1.28 -15.18
N THR A 294 15.96 -0.45 -15.44
CA THR A 294 17.37 -0.85 -15.50
C THR A 294 17.99 -0.70 -14.12
N TYR A 295 18.61 -1.77 -13.62
CA TYR A 295 19.28 -1.76 -12.32
C TYR A 295 20.79 -1.73 -12.49
N LEU A 296 21.45 -0.89 -11.70
CA LEU A 296 22.90 -0.88 -11.52
C LEU A 296 23.20 -1.54 -10.19
N VAL A 297 24.01 -2.60 -10.21
CA VAL A 297 24.40 -3.36 -9.01
C VAL A 297 25.91 -3.39 -8.91
N GLY A 298 26.47 -2.97 -7.79
CA GLY A 298 27.91 -2.86 -7.66
C GLY A 298 28.36 -2.16 -6.39
N GLY A 299 29.58 -1.64 -6.43
CA GLY A 299 30.22 -0.96 -5.30
C GLY A 299 31.48 -1.68 -4.83
N GLY A 300 31.68 -1.73 -3.51
CA GLY A 300 32.92 -2.23 -2.91
C GLY A 300 34.14 -1.39 -3.28
N LYS A 301 35.35 -1.86 -2.93
CA LYS A 301 36.59 -1.12 -3.17
C LYS A 301 36.95 -0.96 -4.65
N ARG A 302 36.63 -1.97 -5.47
CA ARG A 302 36.85 -1.92 -6.92
C ARG A 302 35.93 -0.93 -7.62
N ASN A 303 34.80 -0.58 -6.99
CA ASN A 303 33.78 0.31 -7.54
C ASN A 303 33.35 -0.08 -8.97
N GLU A 304 33.18 -1.37 -9.21
CA GLU A 304 32.73 -1.89 -10.50
C GLU A 304 31.24 -2.22 -10.44
N TRP A 305 30.57 -2.06 -11.57
CA TRP A 305 29.12 -2.11 -11.65
C TRP A 305 28.65 -3.06 -12.76
N ALA A 306 27.56 -3.74 -12.46
CA ALA A 306 26.77 -4.51 -13.40
C ALA A 306 25.48 -3.76 -13.73
N VAL A 307 25.07 -3.80 -14.99
CA VAL A 307 23.74 -3.39 -15.44
C VAL A 307 22.88 -4.63 -15.57
N ILE A 308 21.68 -4.65 -14.99
CA ILE A 308 20.65 -5.66 -15.21
C ILE A 308 19.52 -5.00 -16.00
N ASP A 309 19.17 -5.62 -17.14
CA ASP A 309 18.19 -5.15 -18.13
C ASP A 309 18.50 -3.75 -18.66
N PRO A 310 19.38 -3.61 -19.67
CA PRO A 310 19.82 -2.31 -20.20
C PRO A 310 18.72 -1.47 -20.87
N GLY A 311 17.53 -2.02 -21.01
CA GLY A 311 16.34 -1.33 -21.51
C GLY A 311 16.17 -1.43 -23.03
N PRO A 312 15.21 -0.68 -23.59
CA PRO A 312 15.02 -0.59 -25.04
C PRO A 312 16.18 0.14 -25.71
N ASP A 313 16.23 0.12 -27.05
CA ASP A 313 17.22 0.88 -27.83
C ASP A 313 16.91 2.39 -27.85
N ASP A 314 17.08 3.06 -26.71
CA ASP A 314 16.76 4.47 -26.48
C ASP A 314 17.97 5.27 -25.97
N GLU A 315 18.48 6.19 -26.79
CA GLU A 315 19.75 6.88 -26.54
C GLU A 315 19.70 7.72 -25.25
N ALA A 316 18.55 8.33 -24.96
CA ALA A 316 18.37 9.11 -23.75
C ALA A 316 18.49 8.23 -22.49
N HIS A 317 17.86 7.05 -22.50
CA HIS A 317 17.94 6.06 -21.43
C HIS A 317 19.36 5.53 -21.25
N GLN A 318 20.06 5.13 -22.32
CA GLN A 318 21.45 4.67 -22.19
C GLN A 318 22.38 5.75 -21.60
N ARG A 319 22.21 7.01 -22.02
CA ARG A 319 22.97 8.12 -21.41
C ARG A 319 22.64 8.30 -19.93
N ALA A 320 21.38 8.17 -19.54
CA ALA A 320 20.97 8.23 -18.14
C ALA A 320 21.57 7.09 -17.31
N VAL A 321 21.59 5.86 -17.83
CA VAL A 321 22.21 4.69 -17.19
C VAL A 321 23.73 4.91 -17.00
N LEU A 322 24.44 5.37 -18.04
CA LEU A 322 25.86 5.67 -17.95
C LEU A 322 26.16 6.80 -16.95
N ALA A 323 25.35 7.86 -16.94
CA ALA A 323 25.50 8.97 -16.01
C ALA A 323 25.17 8.60 -14.56
N ALA A 324 24.26 7.63 -14.35
CA ALA A 324 23.87 7.17 -13.03
C ALA A 324 24.87 6.18 -12.40
N ALA A 325 25.70 5.51 -13.20
CA ALA A 325 26.66 4.52 -12.73
C ALA A 325 27.73 5.17 -11.83
N PRO A 326 27.86 4.76 -10.55
CA PRO A 326 28.87 5.33 -9.65
C PRO A 326 30.33 4.96 -9.99
N GLY A 327 30.54 4.02 -10.91
CA GLY A 327 31.85 3.54 -11.35
C GLY A 327 31.76 2.80 -12.70
N PRO A 328 32.88 2.26 -13.20
CA PRO A 328 32.92 1.56 -14.48
C PRO A 328 31.95 0.38 -14.53
N ILE A 329 31.13 0.35 -15.58
CA ILE A 329 30.27 -0.79 -15.90
C ILE A 329 31.14 -1.86 -16.54
N ARG A 330 31.15 -3.06 -15.94
CA ARG A 330 31.95 -4.21 -16.41
C ARG A 330 31.08 -5.36 -16.92
N TRP A 331 29.81 -5.39 -16.52
CA TRP A 331 28.86 -6.44 -16.90
C TRP A 331 27.53 -5.85 -17.32
N ILE A 332 26.92 -6.45 -18.34
CA ILE A 332 25.55 -6.19 -18.78
C ILE A 332 24.82 -7.53 -18.76
N LEU A 333 23.81 -7.65 -17.92
CA LEU A 333 23.02 -8.86 -17.73
C LEU A 333 21.61 -8.60 -18.26
N ALA A 334 21.07 -9.56 -19.01
CA ALA A 334 19.65 -9.55 -19.39
C ALA A 334 18.90 -10.64 -18.63
N THR A 335 17.76 -10.28 -18.04
CA THR A 335 16.81 -11.23 -17.46
C THR A 335 16.22 -12.08 -18.59
N HIS A 336 15.86 -11.46 -19.71
CA HIS A 336 15.38 -12.12 -20.91
C HIS A 336 15.50 -11.17 -22.12
N THR A 337 15.08 -11.65 -23.29
CA THR A 337 15.34 -10.96 -24.57
C THR A 337 14.12 -10.27 -25.16
N HIS A 338 13.11 -9.90 -24.36
CA HIS A 338 12.07 -9.02 -24.89
C HIS A 338 12.62 -7.61 -25.18
N ILE A 339 11.99 -6.93 -26.14
CA ILE A 339 12.51 -5.72 -26.80
C ILE A 339 12.66 -4.51 -25.85
N ASP A 340 12.02 -4.56 -24.70
CA ASP A 340 12.10 -3.55 -23.68
C ASP A 340 13.24 -3.80 -22.68
N HIS A 341 13.84 -5.00 -22.64
CA HIS A 341 14.88 -5.36 -21.68
C HIS A 341 16.30 -5.38 -22.25
N SER A 342 16.51 -6.03 -23.40
CA SER A 342 17.87 -6.38 -23.88
C SER A 342 18.50 -5.47 -24.95
N PRO A 343 17.78 -4.73 -25.82
CA PRO A 343 18.41 -4.03 -26.96
C PRO A 343 19.47 -3.00 -26.56
N GLY A 344 19.30 -2.34 -25.40
CA GLY A 344 20.29 -1.40 -24.88
C GLY A 344 21.67 -2.01 -24.63
N ALA A 345 21.79 -3.35 -24.60
CA ALA A 345 23.06 -4.06 -24.42
C ALA A 345 24.09 -3.70 -25.48
N VAL A 346 23.68 -3.51 -26.74
CA VAL A 346 24.58 -3.20 -27.85
C VAL A 346 25.31 -1.88 -27.59
N ARG A 347 24.56 -0.80 -27.36
CA ARG A 347 25.11 0.54 -27.12
C ARG A 347 25.93 0.61 -25.83
N LEU A 348 25.46 -0.03 -24.75
CA LEU A 348 26.23 -0.06 -23.50
C LEU A 348 27.53 -0.84 -23.65
N ARG A 349 27.53 -1.97 -24.39
CA ARG A 349 28.75 -2.72 -24.70
C ARG A 349 29.74 -1.86 -25.49
N GLU A 350 29.28 -1.18 -26.54
CA GLU A 350 30.11 -0.28 -27.35
C GLU A 350 30.72 0.85 -26.51
N ALA A 351 29.94 1.42 -25.60
CA ALA A 351 30.38 2.54 -24.75
C ALA A 351 31.35 2.13 -23.62
N THR A 352 31.27 0.89 -23.13
CA THR A 352 31.95 0.49 -21.87
C THR A 352 32.94 -0.67 -22.04
N GLY A 353 32.83 -1.46 -23.11
CA GLY A 353 33.53 -2.73 -23.26
C GLY A 353 33.08 -3.80 -22.27
N ALA A 354 31.94 -3.62 -21.57
CA ALA A 354 31.40 -4.56 -20.62
C ALA A 354 31.05 -5.91 -21.25
N GLN A 355 31.20 -6.98 -20.47
CA GLN A 355 30.79 -8.32 -20.87
C GLN A 355 29.27 -8.46 -20.84
N VAL A 356 28.69 -9.00 -21.92
CA VAL A 356 27.25 -9.27 -22.01
C VAL A 356 26.97 -10.70 -21.54
N LEU A 357 26.05 -10.86 -20.59
CA LEU A 357 25.68 -12.11 -19.95
C LEU A 357 24.16 -12.32 -20.02
N GLY A 358 23.70 -13.54 -20.23
CA GLY A 358 22.27 -13.83 -20.26
C GLY A 358 21.97 -15.20 -20.85
N ARG A 359 20.78 -15.38 -21.41
CA ARG A 359 20.38 -16.58 -22.15
C ARG A 359 19.65 -16.18 -23.44
N ILE A 360 19.71 -17.04 -24.46
CA ILE A 360 18.94 -16.89 -25.70
C ILE A 360 17.66 -17.73 -25.59
N ALA A 361 16.55 -17.18 -26.05
CA ALA A 361 15.26 -17.89 -26.09
C ALA A 361 15.31 -19.07 -27.06
N ASN A 362 14.57 -20.14 -26.74
CA ASN A 362 14.39 -21.30 -27.61
C ASN A 362 13.67 -20.93 -28.92
N ARG A 363 12.88 -19.85 -28.88
CA ARG A 363 12.04 -19.35 -29.96
C ARG A 363 12.37 -17.88 -30.20
N PRO A 364 12.99 -17.52 -31.34
CA PRO A 364 13.43 -16.15 -31.59
C PRO A 364 12.29 -15.19 -31.93
N GLU A 365 11.07 -15.69 -32.16
CA GLU A 365 9.93 -14.86 -32.52
C GLU A 365 9.61 -13.86 -31.40
N ARG A 366 9.55 -12.57 -31.74
CA ARG A 366 9.26 -11.46 -30.80
C ARG A 366 10.32 -11.26 -29.70
N GLN A 367 11.48 -11.88 -29.86
CA GLN A 367 12.68 -11.59 -29.07
C GLN A 367 13.55 -10.56 -29.80
N ASP A 368 14.43 -9.93 -29.06
CA ASP A 368 15.48 -9.06 -29.56
C ASP A 368 16.50 -9.88 -30.36
N PRO A 369 16.60 -9.68 -31.69
CA PRO A 369 17.53 -10.41 -32.53
C PRO A 369 18.98 -9.91 -32.40
N THR A 370 19.19 -8.77 -31.72
CA THR A 370 20.52 -8.14 -31.58
C THR A 370 21.25 -8.59 -30.32
N PHE A 371 20.56 -9.20 -29.36
CA PHE A 371 21.17 -9.67 -28.13
C PHE A 371 22.12 -10.84 -28.37
N ALA A 372 23.41 -10.62 -28.10
CA ALA A 372 24.47 -11.60 -28.27
C ALA A 372 25.31 -11.69 -26.98
N PRO A 373 25.01 -12.64 -26.07
CA PRO A 373 25.75 -12.79 -24.83
C PRO A 373 27.14 -13.37 -25.11
N ASP A 374 28.17 -12.83 -24.47
CA ASP A 374 29.52 -13.38 -24.45
C ASP A 374 29.59 -14.66 -23.61
N ARG A 375 28.67 -14.82 -22.64
CA ARG A 375 28.50 -16.03 -21.85
C ARG A 375 27.03 -16.32 -21.57
N VAL A 376 26.63 -17.57 -21.81
CA VAL A 376 25.32 -18.09 -21.42
C VAL A 376 25.37 -18.48 -19.95
N LEU A 377 24.42 -17.98 -19.16
CA LEU A 377 24.37 -18.20 -17.71
C LEU A 377 23.48 -19.40 -17.36
N GLU A 378 23.89 -20.18 -16.36
CA GLU A 378 23.14 -21.34 -15.86
C GLU A 378 22.57 -21.09 -14.45
N HIS A 379 21.50 -21.83 -14.12
CA HIS A 379 20.91 -21.78 -12.78
C HIS A 379 21.95 -22.10 -11.69
N GLY A 380 22.01 -21.27 -10.65
CA GLY A 380 22.92 -21.43 -9.51
C GLY A 380 24.32 -20.84 -9.71
N GLU A 381 24.66 -20.37 -10.92
CA GLU A 381 25.92 -19.67 -11.17
C GLU A 381 26.00 -18.39 -10.31
N ARG A 382 27.20 -18.10 -9.78
CA ARG A 382 27.46 -16.90 -8.98
C ARG A 382 28.39 -15.96 -9.73
N ILE A 383 27.93 -14.74 -9.96
CA ILE A 383 28.70 -13.65 -10.56
C ILE A 383 29.15 -12.74 -9.41
N VAL A 384 30.45 -12.75 -9.15
CA VAL A 384 31.06 -11.93 -8.10
C VAL A 384 31.52 -10.61 -8.70
N LEU A 385 30.97 -9.49 -8.22
CA LEU A 385 31.26 -8.14 -8.72
C LEU A 385 32.31 -7.40 -7.86
N GLY A 386 32.65 -7.93 -6.69
CA GLY A 386 33.60 -7.34 -5.72
C GLY A 386 34.73 -8.30 -5.33
N ASP A 387 35.57 -7.90 -4.37
CA ASP A 387 36.64 -8.77 -3.86
C ASP A 387 36.07 -9.78 -2.85
N THR A 388 36.34 -11.08 -3.05
CA THR A 388 35.86 -12.15 -2.15
C THR A 388 36.63 -12.22 -0.84
N ASP A 389 37.83 -11.66 -0.80
CA ASP A 389 38.78 -11.84 0.30
C ASP A 389 38.55 -10.87 1.46
N VAL A 390 37.62 -9.92 1.32
CA VAL A 390 37.27 -8.93 2.34
C VAL A 390 35.84 -9.18 2.84
N PRO A 391 35.65 -9.62 4.10
CA PRO A 391 34.32 -9.81 4.67
C PRO A 391 33.48 -8.53 4.58
N GLY A 392 32.28 -8.64 4.02
CA GLY A 392 31.35 -7.50 3.87
C GLY A 392 31.48 -6.72 2.56
N ASP A 393 32.52 -6.93 1.76
CA ASP A 393 32.69 -6.30 0.44
C ASP A 393 32.25 -7.21 -0.72
N ALA A 394 31.94 -8.48 -0.44
CA ALA A 394 31.39 -9.39 -1.44
C ALA A 394 30.05 -8.84 -1.98
N ILE A 395 29.93 -8.80 -3.31
CA ILE A 395 28.71 -8.45 -4.03
C ILE A 395 28.46 -9.60 -5.00
N THR A 396 27.46 -10.41 -4.70
CA THR A 396 27.23 -11.67 -5.40
C THR A 396 25.86 -11.69 -6.02
N LEU A 397 25.83 -11.75 -7.36
CA LEU A 397 24.61 -12.02 -8.12
C LEU A 397 24.53 -13.52 -8.41
N ARG A 398 23.64 -14.22 -7.71
CA ARG A 398 23.30 -15.62 -8.04
C ARG A 398 22.23 -15.68 -9.11
N VAL A 399 22.48 -16.46 -10.14
CA VAL A 399 21.55 -16.68 -11.25
C VAL A 399 20.47 -17.68 -10.83
N VAL A 400 19.21 -17.33 -11.07
CA VAL A 400 18.06 -18.22 -10.86
C VAL A 400 17.30 -18.31 -12.18
N HIS A 401 17.44 -19.42 -12.90
CA HIS A 401 16.65 -19.66 -14.12
C HIS A 401 15.17 -19.84 -13.77
N THR A 402 14.31 -18.99 -14.32
CA THR A 402 12.88 -18.90 -14.02
C THR A 402 12.04 -18.90 -15.31
N PRO A 403 12.12 -19.98 -16.11
CA PRO A 403 11.39 -20.06 -17.37
C PRO A 403 9.88 -19.98 -17.15
N GLY A 404 9.18 -19.52 -18.17
CA GLY A 404 7.72 -19.53 -18.21
C GLY A 404 7.15 -18.31 -18.91
N HIS A 405 7.54 -17.10 -18.52
CA HIS A 405 7.22 -15.90 -19.30
C HIS A 405 7.94 -15.92 -20.65
N ALA A 406 9.25 -16.15 -20.59
CA ALA A 406 10.12 -16.48 -21.70
C ALA A 406 10.96 -17.71 -21.32
N SER A 407 11.38 -18.52 -22.30
CA SER A 407 12.14 -19.74 -22.04
C SER A 407 13.56 -19.46 -21.49
N ASN A 408 14.10 -18.30 -21.82
CA ASN A 408 15.41 -17.82 -21.37
C ASN A 408 15.37 -16.96 -20.11
N HIS A 409 14.20 -16.81 -19.47
CA HIS A 409 14.04 -15.87 -18.37
C HIS A 409 14.89 -16.24 -17.14
N LEU A 410 15.66 -15.27 -16.65
CA LEU A 410 16.51 -15.32 -15.47
C LEU A 410 16.02 -14.30 -14.43
N CYS A 411 16.08 -14.69 -13.17
CA CYS A 411 16.17 -13.76 -12.06
C CYS A 411 17.62 -13.70 -11.56
N PHE A 412 17.99 -12.59 -10.93
CA PHE A 412 19.30 -12.42 -10.29
C PHE A 412 19.09 -12.11 -8.81
N LEU A 413 19.64 -12.92 -7.92
CA LEU A 413 19.59 -12.69 -6.48
C LEU A 413 20.87 -11.98 -6.04
N LEU A 414 20.73 -10.77 -5.52
CA LEU A 414 21.79 -10.14 -4.73
C LEU A 414 21.78 -10.77 -3.32
N GLU A 415 22.69 -11.71 -3.08
CA GLU A 415 22.68 -12.56 -1.88
C GLU A 415 22.80 -11.72 -0.60
N GLU A 416 23.61 -10.66 -0.61
CA GLU A 416 23.87 -9.85 0.57
C GLU A 416 22.69 -8.95 1.00
N GLU A 417 21.77 -8.62 0.07
CA GLU A 417 20.57 -7.83 0.36
C GLU A 417 19.28 -8.65 0.32
N LYS A 418 19.38 -9.97 0.05
CA LYS A 418 18.23 -10.87 -0.18
C LYS A 418 17.21 -10.26 -1.15
N LEU A 419 17.72 -9.58 -2.17
CA LEU A 419 16.97 -8.81 -3.16
C LEU A 419 17.00 -9.55 -4.50
N LEU A 420 15.83 -9.99 -4.97
CA LEU A 420 15.71 -10.68 -6.24
C LEU A 420 15.30 -9.70 -7.35
N PHE A 421 16.17 -9.48 -8.32
CA PHE A 421 15.83 -8.87 -9.60
C PHE A 421 14.99 -9.85 -10.40
N THR A 422 13.71 -9.55 -10.55
CA THR A 422 12.71 -10.51 -11.02
C THR A 422 12.39 -10.40 -12.50
N GLY A 423 12.87 -9.36 -13.19
CA GLY A 423 12.49 -9.08 -14.57
C GLY A 423 10.97 -9.11 -14.71
N ASP A 424 10.49 -9.87 -15.69
CA ASP A 424 9.08 -10.09 -15.97
C ASP A 424 8.58 -11.45 -15.44
N HIS A 425 9.21 -11.96 -14.38
CA HIS A 425 8.68 -13.14 -13.68
C HIS A 425 7.62 -12.74 -12.64
N VAL A 426 7.91 -11.70 -11.87
CA VAL A 426 7.03 -11.11 -10.84
C VAL A 426 7.08 -9.60 -10.98
N MET A 427 5.92 -8.96 -11.15
CA MET A 427 5.80 -7.51 -11.37
C MET A 427 4.85 -6.86 -10.37
N GLN A 428 5.02 -5.56 -10.12
CA GLN A 428 4.13 -4.84 -9.22
C GLN A 428 2.80 -4.48 -9.91
N GLY A 429 1.68 -4.84 -9.28
CA GLY A 429 0.35 -4.37 -9.69
C GLY A 429 -0.28 -5.06 -10.91
N SER A 430 0.39 -6.04 -11.53
CA SER A 430 -0.15 -6.78 -12.68
C SER A 430 0.41 -8.20 -12.75
N THR A 431 -0.16 -9.01 -13.65
CA THR A 431 0.36 -10.34 -13.98
C THR A 431 0.99 -10.33 -15.36
N VAL A 432 2.10 -11.04 -15.51
CA VAL A 432 2.86 -11.14 -16.77
C VAL A 432 2.08 -11.91 -17.83
N VAL A 433 2.38 -11.70 -19.11
CA VAL A 433 1.76 -12.50 -20.17
C VAL A 433 2.56 -13.77 -20.37
N ILE A 434 1.90 -14.93 -20.30
CA ILE A 434 2.52 -16.19 -20.70
C ILE A 434 2.08 -16.48 -22.13
N GLY A 435 3.01 -16.41 -23.09
CA GLY A 435 2.71 -16.46 -24.52
C GLY A 435 3.42 -17.60 -25.26
N PRO A 436 2.74 -18.72 -25.55
CA PRO A 436 3.28 -19.80 -26.36
C PRO A 436 3.66 -19.34 -27.79
N PRO A 437 4.61 -20.01 -28.47
CA PRO A 437 5.26 -21.26 -28.07
C PRO A 437 6.47 -21.10 -27.13
N ASP A 438 6.96 -19.88 -26.91
CA ASP A 438 8.11 -19.66 -26.01
C ASP A 438 7.68 -19.66 -24.54
N GLY A 439 6.58 -18.98 -24.24
CA GLY A 439 6.00 -18.94 -22.90
C GLY A 439 5.26 -20.23 -22.55
N ASP A 440 5.42 -20.68 -21.31
CA ASP A 440 4.91 -21.95 -20.78
C ASP A 440 4.33 -21.75 -19.36
N MET A 441 3.04 -22.02 -19.19
CA MET A 441 2.34 -21.83 -17.91
C MET A 441 2.77 -22.84 -16.85
N ARG A 442 3.13 -24.07 -17.24
CA ARG A 442 3.59 -25.11 -16.32
C ARG A 442 4.97 -24.76 -15.80
N ALA A 443 5.88 -24.35 -16.69
CA ALA A 443 7.22 -23.88 -16.30
C ALA A 443 7.11 -22.64 -15.42
N TYR A 444 6.23 -21.69 -15.76
CA TYR A 444 6.01 -20.48 -14.97
C TYR A 444 5.58 -20.78 -13.53
N LEU A 445 4.59 -21.66 -13.33
CA LEU A 445 4.12 -22.04 -12.00
C LEU A 445 5.17 -22.83 -11.21
N ALA A 446 5.97 -23.68 -11.88
CA ALA A 446 7.08 -24.39 -11.25
C ALA A 446 8.18 -23.42 -10.79
N SER A 447 8.53 -22.44 -11.62
CA SER A 447 9.48 -21.37 -11.28
C SER A 447 9.00 -20.53 -10.09
N LEU A 448 7.73 -20.12 -10.06
CA LEU A 448 7.15 -19.42 -8.92
C LEU A 448 7.19 -20.26 -7.63
N ALA A 449 6.93 -21.56 -7.73
CA ALA A 449 7.01 -22.45 -6.58
C ALA A 449 8.45 -22.55 -6.04
N ALA A 450 9.44 -22.71 -6.93
CA ALA A 450 10.85 -22.76 -6.54
C ALA A 450 11.31 -21.45 -5.86
N LEU A 451 10.82 -20.29 -6.31
CA LEU A 451 11.14 -19.01 -5.68
C LEU A 451 10.61 -18.87 -4.24
N LEU A 452 9.65 -19.70 -3.79
CA LEU A 452 9.18 -19.68 -2.41
C LEU A 452 10.19 -20.26 -1.41
N ASP A 453 11.09 -21.12 -1.90
CA ASP A 453 12.15 -21.77 -1.13
C ASP A 453 13.38 -20.86 -0.95
N GLU A 454 13.46 -19.78 -1.72
CA GLU A 454 14.51 -18.78 -1.60
C GLU A 454 14.32 -17.89 -0.36
N ASP A 455 15.43 -17.52 0.29
CA ASP A 455 15.45 -16.58 1.42
C ASP A 455 15.46 -15.15 0.91
N LEU A 456 14.27 -14.63 0.58
CA LEU A 456 14.07 -13.31 -0.03
C LEU A 456 13.42 -12.33 0.95
N GLU A 457 13.93 -11.10 0.98
CA GLU A 457 13.31 -10.00 1.70
C GLU A 457 12.60 -9.02 0.76
N TRP A 458 13.10 -8.87 -0.47
CA TRP A 458 12.59 -7.90 -1.45
C TRP A 458 12.63 -8.42 -2.88
N LEU A 459 11.72 -7.90 -3.72
CA LEU A 459 11.74 -8.10 -5.17
C LEU A 459 11.96 -6.76 -5.88
N ALA A 460 12.83 -6.76 -6.88
CA ALA A 460 13.08 -5.67 -7.81
C ALA A 460 12.54 -6.05 -9.20
N PRO A 461 11.32 -5.64 -9.58
CA PRO A 461 10.68 -6.05 -10.82
C PRO A 461 11.23 -5.32 -12.05
N GLY A 462 11.06 -5.91 -13.23
CA GLY A 462 11.31 -5.26 -14.52
C GLY A 462 10.47 -3.99 -14.70
N HIS A 463 9.28 -3.94 -14.10
CA HIS A 463 8.44 -2.75 -14.08
C HIS A 463 7.76 -2.53 -12.72
N GLY A 464 7.70 -1.27 -12.28
CA GLY A 464 7.12 -0.87 -11.00
C GLY A 464 8.16 -0.66 -9.89
N PHE A 465 7.69 -0.39 -8.67
CA PHE A 465 8.54 -0.14 -7.51
C PHE A 465 9.03 -1.45 -6.88
N LEU A 466 10.00 -1.37 -5.97
CA LEU A 466 10.39 -2.49 -5.12
C LEU A 466 9.19 -3.06 -4.38
N MET A 467 9.12 -4.39 -4.31
CA MET A 467 8.02 -5.10 -3.66
C MET A 467 8.49 -5.75 -2.37
N PRO A 468 7.82 -5.50 -1.23
CA PRO A 468 8.10 -6.16 0.03
C PRO A 468 7.39 -7.53 0.09
N ARG A 469 7.69 -8.32 1.12
CA ARG A 469 7.03 -9.62 1.41
C ARG A 469 6.97 -10.54 0.17
N PRO A 470 8.12 -10.97 -0.36
CA PRO A 470 8.20 -11.76 -1.60
C PRO A 470 7.27 -12.98 -1.63
N ARG A 471 7.19 -13.72 -0.51
CA ARG A 471 6.32 -14.91 -0.38
C ARG A 471 4.84 -14.58 -0.58
N ASP A 472 4.37 -13.44 -0.06
CA ASP A 472 2.96 -13.03 -0.22
C ASP A 472 2.67 -12.66 -1.68
N ALA A 473 3.58 -11.91 -2.32
CA ALA A 473 3.45 -11.51 -3.72
C ALA A 473 3.43 -12.73 -4.67
N ILE A 474 4.35 -13.67 -4.48
CA ILE A 474 4.44 -14.90 -5.27
C ILE A 474 3.18 -15.76 -5.07
N ARG A 475 2.73 -15.97 -3.82
CA ARG A 475 1.51 -16.74 -3.53
C ARG A 475 0.26 -16.11 -4.12
N LEU A 476 0.14 -14.78 -4.07
CA LEU A 476 -0.98 -14.07 -4.69
C LEU A 476 -1.03 -14.32 -6.20
N LEU A 477 0.13 -14.28 -6.86
CA LEU A 477 0.25 -14.52 -8.29
C LEU A 477 -0.07 -15.98 -8.67
N MET A 478 0.43 -16.94 -7.89
CA MET A 478 0.07 -18.36 -8.06
C MET A 478 -1.43 -18.59 -7.91
N ARG A 479 -2.06 -18.02 -6.87
CA ARG A 479 -3.52 -18.11 -6.65
C ARG A 479 -4.30 -17.50 -7.82
N HIS A 480 -3.86 -16.36 -8.34
CA HIS A 480 -4.50 -15.74 -9.49
C HIS A 480 -4.47 -16.67 -10.73
N ARG A 481 -3.32 -17.31 -11.02
CA ARG A 481 -3.21 -18.29 -12.12
C ARG A 481 -4.07 -19.53 -11.91
N GLN A 482 -4.09 -20.07 -10.70
CA GLN A 482 -4.93 -21.22 -10.35
C GLN A 482 -6.42 -20.90 -10.47
N HIS A 483 -6.84 -19.70 -10.03
CA HIS A 483 -8.21 -19.24 -10.21
C HIS A 483 -8.58 -19.12 -11.69
N ARG A 484 -7.68 -18.60 -12.52
CA ARG A 484 -7.89 -18.52 -13.98
C ARG A 484 -7.98 -19.91 -14.62
N GLU A 485 -7.11 -20.84 -14.23
CA GLU A 485 -7.16 -22.24 -14.69
C GLU A 485 -8.49 -22.90 -14.31
N ALA A 486 -9.00 -22.66 -13.10
CA ALA A 486 -10.32 -23.16 -12.70
C ALA A 486 -11.45 -22.60 -13.59
N LYS A 487 -11.38 -21.32 -13.98
CA LYS A 487 -12.31 -20.75 -14.97
C LYS A 487 -12.22 -21.47 -16.33
N VAL A 488 -11.01 -21.80 -16.80
CA VAL A 488 -10.80 -22.56 -18.06
C VAL A 488 -11.46 -23.94 -17.97
N VAL A 489 -11.20 -24.67 -16.89
CA VAL A 489 -11.77 -26.01 -16.67
C VAL A 489 -13.30 -25.96 -16.61
N ASN A 490 -13.88 -24.98 -15.91
CA ASN A 490 -15.33 -24.82 -15.85
C ASN A 490 -15.94 -24.50 -17.22
N ALA A 491 -15.32 -23.60 -17.99
CA ALA A 491 -15.76 -23.26 -19.34
C ALA A 491 -15.75 -24.49 -20.28
N LEU A 492 -14.70 -25.32 -20.24
CA LEU A 492 -14.62 -26.56 -21.03
C LEU A 492 -15.68 -27.60 -20.61
N ARG A 493 -15.99 -27.70 -19.31
CA ARG A 493 -17.04 -28.61 -18.81
C ARG A 493 -18.44 -28.18 -19.22
N GLU A 494 -18.71 -26.88 -19.17
CA GLU A 494 -20.03 -26.32 -19.49
C GLU A 494 -20.32 -26.29 -21.00
N LEU A 495 -19.31 -25.94 -21.81
CA LEU A 495 -19.48 -25.79 -23.27
C LEU A 495 -19.29 -27.10 -24.03
N GLY A 496 -18.59 -28.09 -23.43
CA GLY A 496 -18.10 -29.24 -24.16
C GLY A 496 -16.91 -28.87 -25.07
N PRO A 497 -16.63 -29.66 -26.13
CA PRO A 497 -15.61 -29.33 -27.12
C PRO A 497 -15.86 -27.93 -27.71
N ALA A 498 -14.88 -27.04 -27.58
CA ALA A 498 -15.01 -25.66 -28.03
C ALA A 498 -13.67 -25.05 -28.47
N PRO A 499 -13.66 -24.17 -29.48
CA PRO A 499 -12.46 -23.49 -29.92
C PRO A 499 -12.09 -22.35 -28.95
N ILE A 500 -10.83 -21.90 -29.00
CA ILE A 500 -10.31 -20.89 -28.06
C ILE A 500 -11.11 -19.57 -28.11
N GLU A 501 -11.63 -19.19 -29.27
CA GLU A 501 -12.46 -18.01 -29.49
C GLU A 501 -13.76 -18.07 -28.70
N THR A 502 -14.32 -19.27 -28.50
CA THR A 502 -15.54 -19.48 -27.72
C THR A 502 -15.25 -19.48 -26.22
N LEU A 503 -14.09 -20.00 -25.81
CA LEU A 503 -13.65 -20.05 -24.41
C LEU A 503 -13.25 -18.67 -23.88
N LEU A 504 -12.60 -17.85 -24.72
CA LEU A 504 -12.04 -16.55 -24.34
C LEU A 504 -13.00 -15.62 -23.58
N PRO A 505 -14.20 -15.28 -24.10
CA PRO A 505 -15.12 -14.37 -23.42
C PRO A 505 -15.71 -14.96 -22.13
N ARG A 506 -15.69 -16.29 -21.96
CA ARG A 506 -16.14 -16.95 -20.72
C ARG A 506 -15.05 -16.93 -19.63
N VAL A 507 -13.81 -17.19 -20.02
CA VAL A 507 -12.69 -17.26 -19.08
C VAL A 507 -12.20 -15.88 -18.67
N TYR A 508 -12.30 -14.89 -19.55
CA TYR A 508 -11.80 -13.52 -19.37
C TYR A 508 -12.94 -12.48 -19.38
N ASP A 509 -14.07 -12.83 -18.77
CA ASP A 509 -15.26 -11.98 -18.58
C ASP A 509 -15.01 -10.70 -17.76
N ASP A 510 -13.90 -10.68 -17.02
CA ASP A 510 -13.42 -9.60 -16.16
C ASP A 510 -12.33 -8.72 -16.83
N VAL A 511 -11.98 -8.99 -18.09
CA VAL A 511 -10.91 -8.28 -18.81
C VAL A 511 -11.49 -7.32 -19.87
N PRO A 512 -11.00 -6.06 -19.95
CA PRO A 512 -11.45 -5.12 -20.96
C PRO A 512 -11.25 -5.64 -22.40
N PRO A 513 -12.19 -5.38 -23.34
CA PRO A 513 -12.13 -5.93 -24.70
C PRO A 513 -10.80 -5.69 -25.44
N ARG A 514 -10.18 -4.53 -25.22
CA ARG A 514 -8.87 -4.18 -25.82
C ARG A 514 -7.72 -5.11 -25.41
N MET A 515 -7.83 -5.81 -24.29
CA MET A 515 -6.82 -6.73 -23.77
C MET A 515 -7.08 -8.20 -24.15
N LEU A 516 -8.20 -8.51 -24.81
CA LEU A 516 -8.56 -9.87 -25.19
C LEU A 516 -7.52 -10.56 -26.11
N PRO A 517 -6.89 -9.88 -27.09
CA PRO A 517 -5.84 -10.51 -27.89
C PRO A 517 -4.63 -10.96 -27.06
N VAL A 518 -4.31 -10.21 -25.99
CA VAL A 518 -3.24 -10.55 -25.05
C VAL A 518 -3.68 -11.70 -24.15
N ALA A 519 -4.91 -11.65 -23.64
CA ALA A 519 -5.51 -12.68 -22.79
C ALA A 519 -5.62 -14.04 -23.51
N GLN A 520 -5.94 -14.05 -24.81
CA GLN A 520 -6.00 -15.27 -25.63
C GLN A 520 -4.70 -16.06 -25.60
N ARG A 521 -3.54 -15.38 -25.52
CA ARG A 521 -2.23 -16.06 -25.41
C ARG A 521 -2.08 -16.77 -24.07
N SER A 522 -2.50 -16.13 -22.99
CA SER A 522 -2.50 -16.75 -21.66
C SER A 522 -3.54 -17.86 -21.53
N LEU A 523 -4.69 -17.74 -22.21
CA LEU A 523 -5.65 -18.83 -22.33
C LEU A 523 -5.03 -20.06 -23.00
N LEU A 524 -4.36 -19.87 -24.14
CA LEU A 524 -3.66 -20.94 -24.83
C LEU A 524 -2.59 -21.59 -23.93
N ALA A 525 -1.86 -20.79 -23.14
CA ALA A 525 -0.87 -21.31 -22.20
C ALA A 525 -1.51 -22.21 -21.11
N HIS A 526 -2.68 -21.83 -20.59
CA HIS A 526 -3.44 -22.67 -19.65
C HIS A 526 -3.91 -23.97 -20.31
N LEU A 527 -4.46 -23.90 -21.52
CA LEU A 527 -4.93 -25.06 -22.27
C LEU A 527 -3.80 -26.05 -22.56
N LEU A 528 -2.64 -25.56 -23.00
CA LEU A 528 -1.44 -26.38 -23.23
C LEU A 528 -0.92 -27.01 -21.93
N LYS A 529 -0.95 -26.30 -20.80
CA LYS A 529 -0.63 -26.87 -19.50
C LYS A 529 -1.61 -28.00 -19.15
N LEU A 530 -2.91 -27.78 -19.26
CA LEU A 530 -3.94 -28.81 -18.98
C LEU A 530 -3.73 -30.05 -19.85
N GLN A 531 -3.33 -29.87 -21.11
CA GLN A 531 -2.96 -30.98 -21.99
C GLN A 531 -1.70 -31.70 -21.53
N ALA A 532 -0.65 -30.96 -21.15
CA ALA A 532 0.58 -31.55 -20.61
C ALA A 532 0.36 -32.28 -19.27
N ASP A 533 -0.68 -31.88 -18.52
CA ASP A 533 -1.11 -32.52 -17.27
C ASP A 533 -2.09 -33.68 -17.50
N GLY A 534 -2.42 -34.00 -18.76
CA GLY A 534 -3.33 -35.09 -19.12
C GLY A 534 -4.80 -34.84 -18.78
N GLN A 535 -5.21 -33.57 -18.64
CA GLN A 535 -6.57 -33.18 -18.24
C GLN A 535 -7.43 -32.66 -19.39
N ALA A 536 -6.80 -32.15 -20.45
CA ALA A 536 -7.49 -31.66 -21.65
C ALA A 536 -6.77 -32.14 -22.91
N GLN A 537 -7.45 -32.03 -24.05
CA GLN A 537 -6.83 -32.24 -25.36
C GLN A 537 -7.42 -31.29 -26.38
N GLU A 538 -6.60 -30.91 -27.36
CA GLU A 538 -7.03 -30.27 -28.59
C GLU A 538 -7.30 -31.32 -29.68
N ALA A 539 -8.40 -31.16 -30.42
CA ALA A 539 -8.71 -31.96 -31.59
C ALA A 539 -9.49 -31.11 -32.61
N GLN A 540 -8.94 -30.97 -33.81
CA GLN A 540 -9.57 -30.26 -34.94
C GLN A 540 -9.93 -28.78 -34.65
N GLY A 541 -9.15 -28.10 -33.83
CA GLY A 541 -9.34 -26.72 -33.39
C GLY A 541 -10.11 -26.58 -32.07
N ASP A 542 -10.73 -27.66 -31.60
CA ASP A 542 -11.56 -27.64 -30.39
C ASP A 542 -10.82 -28.24 -29.19
N TRP A 543 -10.94 -27.57 -28.05
CA TRP A 543 -10.44 -28.04 -26.77
C TRP A 543 -11.55 -28.74 -25.99
N ARG A 544 -11.22 -29.87 -25.35
CA ARG A 544 -12.15 -30.60 -24.47
C ARG A 544 -11.43 -31.17 -23.25
N MET A 545 -12.17 -31.37 -22.16
CA MET A 545 -11.68 -32.15 -21.02
C MET A 545 -11.53 -33.62 -21.38
N LEU A 546 -10.48 -34.27 -20.87
CA LEU A 546 -10.35 -35.72 -20.84
C LEU A 546 -11.20 -36.28 -19.68
N GLN A 547 -11.82 -37.44 -19.91
CA GLN A 547 -12.67 -38.10 -18.91
C GLN A 547 -11.87 -38.78 -17.82
#